data_AF-R0D385-F1
#
_entry.id   AF-R0D385-F1
#
_cell.length_a   1.000
_cell.length_b   1.000
_cell.length_c   1.000
_cell.angle_alpha   90.00
_cell.angle_beta   90.00
_cell.angle_gamma   90.00
#
_symmetry.space_group_name_H-M   'P 1'
#
loop_
_entity.id
_entity.type
_entity.pdbx_description
1 polymer ?
#
loop_
_entity_poly.entity_id
_entity_poly.type
_entity_poly.pdbx_seq_one_letter_code
_entity_poly.pdbx_strand_id
1 'polypeptide(L)' 'MYSEAKRLEIFMSNGYALQVDNSFEEMMAILDNEVLGPNEYIVITCKSGLRLACRKGDIVGLGEYIED' A
#
# COMPACT_ATOMS: atom_id res chain seq x y z
N MET A 1 2.35 -17.46 21.76
CA MET A 1 1.47 -16.30 21.54
C MET A 1 1.49 -16.08 20.04
N TYR A 2 0.48 -16.56 19.32
CA TYR A 2 0.40 -16.28 17.89
C TYR A 2 0.07 -14.80 17.78
N SER A 3 1.04 -14.00 17.36
CA SER A 3 0.78 -12.64 16.90
C SER A 3 -0.10 -12.80 15.66
N GLU A 4 -1.37 -12.42 15.75
CA GLU A 4 -2.22 -12.27 14.57
C GLU A 4 -1.46 -11.41 13.56
N ALA A 5 -1.21 -11.97 12.38
CA ALA A 5 -0.42 -11.31 11.35
C ALA A 5 -1.32 -10.28 10.67
N LYS A 6 -1.21 -9.01 11.08
CA LYS A 6 -1.87 -7.89 10.40
C LYS A 6 -1.51 -7.90 8.92
N ARG A 7 -2.53 -7.71 8.07
CA ARG A 7 -2.40 -7.55 6.63
C ARG A 7 -2.78 -6.13 6.25
N LEU A 8 -2.07 -5.59 5.27
CA LEU A 8 -2.38 -4.31 4.64
C LEU A 8 -2.69 -4.53 3.17
N GLU A 9 -3.82 -4.01 2.73
CA GLU A 9 -4.21 -3.91 1.33
C GLU A 9 -4.23 -2.45 0.88
N ILE A 10 -3.75 -2.23 -0.35
CA ILE A 10 -3.89 -0.95 -1.05
C ILE A 10 -4.96 -1.11 -2.12
N PHE A 11 -5.86 -0.13 -2.20
CA PHE A 11 -6.92 -0.09 -3.19
C PHE A 11 -6.52 0.85 -4.32
N MET A 12 -6.54 0.33 -5.54
CA MET A 12 -6.10 1.04 -6.73
C MET A 12 -7.29 1.59 -7.52
N SER A 13 -7.10 2.72 -8.21
CA SER A 13 -8.10 3.42 -9.02
C SER A 13 -8.69 2.56 -10.15
N ASN A 14 -7.95 1.55 -10.60
CA ASN A 14 -8.35 0.57 -11.60
C ASN A 14 -9.16 -0.62 -11.04
N GLY A 15 -9.51 -0.59 -9.75
CA GLY A 15 -10.32 -1.61 -9.08
C GLY A 15 -9.53 -2.81 -8.54
N TYR A 16 -8.20 -2.82 -8.64
CA TYR A 16 -7.37 -3.86 -8.04
C TYR A 16 -7.09 -3.58 -6.56
N ALA A 17 -6.98 -4.64 -5.77
CA ALA A 17 -6.44 -4.59 -4.41
C ALA A 17 -5.10 -5.34 -4.37
N LEU A 18 -4.08 -4.76 -3.74
CA LEU A 18 -2.76 -5.37 -3.63
C LEU A 18 -2.39 -5.53 -2.15
N GLN A 19 -2.00 -6.74 -1.76
CA GLN A 19 -1.43 -6.99 -0.43
C GLN A 19 0.04 -6.58 -0.40
N VAL A 20 0.41 -5.80 0.62
CA VAL A 20 1.76 -5.26 0.81
C VAL A 20 2.32 -5.71 2.16
N ASP A 21 3.65 -5.76 2.25
CA ASP A 21 4.35 -6.03 3.51
C ASP A 21 4.60 -4.75 4.33
N ASN A 22 4.35 -3.59 3.73
CA ASN A 22 4.47 -2.31 4.42
C ASN A 22 3.47 -2.19 5.57
N SER A 23 3.88 -1.48 6.63
CA SER A 23 2.93 -1.08 7.67
C SER A 23 1.98 0.01 7.16
N PHE A 24 0.86 0.18 7.85
CA PHE A 24 -0.08 1.26 7.53
C PHE A 24 0.61 2.63 7.60
N GLU A 25 1.44 2.85 8.63
CA GLU A 25 2.19 4.09 8.83
C GLU A 25 3.23 4.33 7.74
N GLU A 26 3.92 3.28 7.27
CA GLU A 26 4.87 3.41 6.15
C GLU A 26 4.15 3.84 4.87
N MET A 27 3.00 3.24 4.56
CA MET A 27 2.21 3.64 3.40
C MET A 27 1.65 5.06 3.53
N MET A 28 1.16 5.44 4.71
CA MET A 28 0.71 6.80 4.98
C MET A 28 1.85 7.81 4.84
N ALA A 29 3.06 7.52 5.30
CA ALA A 29 4.21 8.40 5.12
C ALA A 29 4.56 8.63 3.63
N ILE A 30 4.38 7.61 2.78
CA ILE A 30 4.55 7.75 1.32
C ILE A 30 3.45 8.63 0.73
N LEU A 31 2.20 8.43 1.16
CA LEU A 31 1.04 9.17 0.67
C LEU A 31 0.99 10.63 1.16
N ASP A 32 1.43 10.89 2.38
CA ASP A 32 1.48 12.23 2.98
C ASP A 32 2.71 13.02 2.51
N ASN A 33 3.64 12.39 1.79
CA ASN A 33 4.84 13.07 1.30
C ASN A 33 4.48 14.19 0.30
N GLU A 34 4.54 15.45 0.76
CA GLU A 34 4.20 16.64 -0.02
C GLU A 34 5.18 16.93 -1.17
N VAL A 35 6.38 16.34 -1.15
CA VAL A 35 7.37 16.49 -2.24
C VAL A 35 6.93 15.71 -3.48
N LEU A 36 6.28 14.55 -3.28
CA LEU A 36 5.77 13.73 -4.38
C LEU A 36 4.33 14.12 -4.70
N GLY A 37 4.17 14.74 -5.87
CA GLY A 37 2.86 15.05 -6.43
C GLY A 37 2.05 13.78 -6.79
N PRO A 38 0.74 13.91 -7.02
CA PRO A 38 -0.13 12.76 -7.30
C PRO A 38 0.21 12.01 -8.59
N ASN A 39 0.87 12.67 -9.55
CA ASN A 39 1.28 12.03 -10.82
C ASN A 39 2.66 11.37 -10.75
N GLU A 40 3.39 11.54 -9.64
CA GLU A 40 4.70 10.92 -9.47
C GLU A 40 4.56 9.41 -9.26
N TYR A 41 5.52 8.68 -9.83
CA TYR A 41 5.57 7.24 -9.69
C TYR A 41 6.25 6.86 -8.37
N ILE A 42 5.62 5.95 -7.65
CA ILE A 42 6.15 5.31 -6.45
C ILE A 42 6.31 3.82 -6.70
N VAL A 43 7.24 3.20 -5.98
CA VAL A 43 7.45 1.75 -6.04
C VAL A 43 6.92 1.11 -4.78
N ILE A 44 6.05 0.12 -4.95
CA ILE A 44 5.44 -0.65 -3.88
C ILE A 44 5.94 -2.08 -3.98
N THR A 45 6.25 -2.67 -2.82
CA THR A 45 6.62 -4.08 -2.74
C THR A 45 5.43 -4.85 -2.19
N CYS A 46 4.83 -5.69 -3.03
CA CYS A 46 3.75 -6.56 -2.63
C CYS A 46 4.28 -7.70 -1.73
N LYS A 47 3.40 -8.27 -0.92
CA LYS A 47 3.69 -9.42 -0.04
C LYS A 47 4.22 -10.66 -0.77
N SER A 48 3.95 -10.78 -2.08
CA SER A 48 4.51 -11.83 -2.94
C SER A 48 5.99 -11.60 -3.31
N GLY A 49 6.59 -10.47 -2.91
CA GLY A 49 7.89 -10.00 -3.37
C GLY A 49 7.85 -9.30 -4.74
N LEU A 50 6.68 -9.20 -5.37
CA LEU A 50 6.50 -8.44 -6.62
C LEU A 50 6.69 -6.94 -6.34
N ARG A 51 7.50 -6.28 -7.18
CA ARG A 51 7.65 -4.83 -7.17
C ARG A 51 6.82 -4.21 -8.28
N LEU A 52 5.95 -3.29 -7.92
CA LEU A 52 5.08 -2.56 -8.83
C LEU A 52 5.39 -1.06 -8.77
N ALA A 53 5.43 -0.42 -9.93
CA ALA A 53 5.47 1.03 -10.03
C ALA A 53 4.07 1.53 -10.40
N CYS A 54 3.51 2.42 -9.61
CA CYS A 54 2.22 3.07 -9.88
C CYS A 54 2.31 4.56 -9.59
N ARG A 55 1.36 5.35 -10.09
CA ARG A 55 1.28 6.75 -9.67
C ARG A 55 0.76 6.81 -8.25
N LYS A 56 1.24 7.78 -7.47
CA LYS A 56 0.76 8.03 -6.12
C LYS A 56 -0.76 8.22 -6.07
N GLY A 57 -1.31 8.99 -7.02
CA GLY A 57 -2.74 9.26 -7.15
C GLY A 57 -3.58 8.08 -7.63
N ASP A 58 -2.96 6.96 -8.03
CA ASP A 58 -3.71 5.74 -8.35
C ASP A 58 -4.08 4.95 -7.08
N ILE A 59 -3.47 5.24 -5.93
CA ILE A 59 -3.90 4.66 -4.65
C ILE A 59 -5.07 5.47 -4.11
N VAL A 60 -6.22 4.83 -4.00
CA VAL A 60 -7.48 5.46 -3.56
C VAL A 60 -7.88 5.07 -2.13
N GLY A 61 -7.16 4.12 -1.52
CA GLY A 61 -7.40 3.74 -0.12
C GLY A 61 -6.41 2.72 0.41
N LEU A 62 -6.40 2.56 1.73
CA LEU A 62 -5.63 1.57 2.48
C LEU A 62 -6.59 0.81 3.42
N GLY A 63 -6.41 -0.49 3.59
CA GLY A 63 -7.18 -1.32 4.52
C GLY A 63 -6.26 -2.22 5.34
N GLU A 64 -6.17 -1.98 6.65
CA GLU A 64 -5.47 -2.86 7.60
C GLU A 64 -6.47 -3.76 8.31
N TYR A 65 -6.22 -5.08 8.33
CA TYR A 65 -7.08 -6.06 8.98
C TYR A 65 -6.30 -7.27 9.49
N ILE A 66 -6.90 -7.99 10.43
CA ILE A 66 -6.44 -9.31 10.86
C ILE A 66 -7.14 -10.35 10.00
N GLU A 67 -6.40 -11.31 9.47
CA GLU A 67 -6.98 -12.44 8.76
C GLU A 67 -7.31 -13.54 9.78
N ASP A 68 -8.56 -14.02 9.75
CA ASP A 68 -9.08 -15.09 10.62
C ASP A 68 -8.36 -16.44 10.40
#